data_AF-A0A6A6WV95-F1
#
_entry.id   AF-A0A6A6WV95-F1
#
_cell.length_a   1.000
_cell.length_b   1.000
_cell.length_c   1.000
_cell.angle_alpha   90.00
_cell.angle_beta   90.00
_cell.angle_gamma   90.00
#
_symmetry.space_group_name_H-M   'P 1'
#
loop_
_entity.id
_entity.type
_entity.pdbx_description
1 polymer ?
#
loop_
_entity_poly.entity_id
_entity_poly.type
_entity_poly.pdbx_seq_one_letter_code
_entity_poly.pdbx_strand_id
1 'polypeptide(L)'
;MSEFHGPIDGHIVIPGTHTAAGGTTNFHFSYPSTQERPTRPREPFSTVPFAPDPDFVDRPDILAWVRNKCAQPGARAALVGLGGVGKSQLAIQYAHSLRNATPPRFVFWVYASTQARFKEAYRDIADRLQLPGRLDPKVDILRLVSNWLCDETNGQWMIILDNADDIEVFYPKQGRAKVKQLGSFVTSLTDYLPQSCNGSILITSRSHDTAARLAGGHTNIKEIDRLDEGQALQLLQNKLHDTPSSEDTSNLLRTLDYLPLAITQAAAYIHRHAPRATISSYINEFQRSDQSKENLLNQDAGDLRRDRSASNAVVTTWQITFRSVQRERRSAAELLSLMSFFNPQGIPEFALQNYRQSSDAKTINVKRLFSVLHKARDGRAQDDFYADISILQAYSLVSSTAERSRLKMHPLVQLCTRAWLSSTGKLKEWRSKFLAQMTRELAPENVGNWTEYQQLVLHIEGFYQSNPTGRSLEKWLLLIGEVGALLLRKGKYEEAGKLYQRVLEEKEKNLGVHHPDTLGSVNSLAVVLGSQGKYNEAEKL
;
A
#
# COMPACT_ATOMS: atom_id res chain seq x y z
N MET A 1 18.77 6.19 75.01
CA MET A 1 18.12 5.55 73.85
C MET A 1 18.51 4.09 73.87
N SER A 2 17.54 3.18 73.89
CA SER A 2 17.80 1.74 73.82
C SER A 2 17.65 1.33 72.35
N GLU A 3 18.71 0.83 71.74
CA GLU A 3 18.69 0.28 70.38
C GLU A 3 18.59 -1.24 70.46
N PHE A 4 17.65 -1.81 69.71
CA PHE A 4 17.47 -3.25 69.57
C PHE A 4 17.98 -3.68 68.19
N HIS A 5 18.82 -4.70 68.13
CA HIS A 5 19.31 -5.30 66.90
C HIS A 5 19.00 -6.81 66.92
N GLY A 6 17.88 -7.17 66.32
CA GLY A 6 17.47 -8.55 66.07
C GLY A 6 16.54 -8.62 64.85
N PRO A 7 16.51 -9.73 64.11
CA PRO A 7 15.63 -9.89 62.96
C PRO A 7 14.17 -9.95 63.42
N ILE A 8 13.31 -9.09 62.86
CA ILE A 8 11.87 -9.11 63.10
C ILE A 8 11.22 -9.83 61.93
N ASP A 9 10.69 -11.02 62.18
CA ASP A 9 9.93 -11.79 61.19
C ASP A 9 8.45 -11.74 61.58
N GLY A 10 7.75 -10.72 61.06
CA GLY A 10 6.33 -10.46 61.32
C GLY A 10 5.81 -9.25 60.55
N HIS A 11 4.71 -9.41 59.83
CA HIS A 11 4.16 -8.39 58.92
C HIS A 11 3.39 -7.24 59.58
N ILE A 12 3.23 -7.23 60.92
CA ILE A 12 2.57 -6.15 61.67
C ILE A 12 3.29 -5.94 63.00
N VAL A 13 3.86 -4.76 63.22
CA VAL A 13 4.44 -4.33 64.50
C VAL A 13 3.52 -3.27 65.13
N ILE A 14 3.00 -3.53 66.33
CA ILE A 14 2.27 -2.54 67.13
C ILE A 14 3.16 -2.16 68.32
N PRO A 15 3.76 -0.95 68.35
CA PRO A 15 4.56 -0.54 69.49
C PRO A 15 3.65 -0.19 70.68
N GLY A 16 3.77 -0.92 71.79
CA GLY A 16 3.23 -0.51 73.07
C GLY A 16 4.08 0.62 73.65
N THR A 17 3.49 1.78 73.93
CA THR A 17 4.22 2.91 74.54
C THR A 17 3.84 3.04 76.01
N HIS A 18 4.83 2.98 76.89
CA HIS A 18 4.77 3.63 78.20
C HIS A 18 5.65 4.88 78.11
N THR A 19 5.06 6.06 78.19
CA THR A 19 5.79 7.33 78.33
C THR A 19 5.19 8.14 79.47
N ALA A 20 6.08 8.73 80.29
CA ALA A 20 5.69 9.70 81.31
C ALA A 20 5.36 11.06 80.65
N ALA A 21 4.46 11.83 81.28
CA ALA A 21 3.88 13.04 80.73
C ALA A 21 4.94 14.07 80.28
N GLY A 22 4.89 14.46 78.99
CA GLY A 22 5.63 15.61 78.45
C GLY A 22 6.70 15.31 77.39
N GLY A 23 6.97 14.04 77.05
CA GLY A 23 7.94 13.67 76.01
C GLY A 23 7.31 13.43 74.64
N THR A 24 7.73 14.17 73.61
CA THR A 24 7.44 13.85 72.19
C THR A 24 8.43 12.82 71.66
N THR A 25 7.93 11.67 71.17
CA THR A 25 8.72 10.63 70.52
C THR A 25 8.60 10.78 69.00
N ASN A 26 9.69 11.14 68.31
CA ASN A 26 9.75 11.20 66.85
C ASN A 26 10.23 9.85 66.30
N PHE A 27 9.40 9.20 65.48
CA PHE A 27 9.79 7.99 64.74
C PHE A 27 10.31 8.37 63.35
N HIS A 28 11.59 8.17 63.08
CA HIS A 28 12.14 8.23 61.73
C HIS A 28 12.06 6.83 61.10
N PHE A 29 11.11 6.64 60.18
CA PHE A 29 11.08 5.47 59.31
C PHE A 29 11.95 5.73 58.08
N SER A 30 13.23 5.36 58.15
CA SER A 30 14.06 5.18 56.96
C SER A 30 13.67 3.86 56.29
N TYR A 31 12.88 3.93 55.22
CA TYR A 31 12.75 2.81 54.30
C TYR A 31 14.12 2.53 53.68
N PRO A 32 14.65 1.29 53.75
CA PRO A 32 15.79 0.94 52.93
C PRO A 32 15.37 1.18 51.49
N SER A 33 16.13 2.01 50.75
CA SER A 33 16.05 2.00 49.30
C SER A 33 16.18 0.56 48.87
N THR A 34 15.15 -0.01 48.26
CA THR A 34 15.25 -1.27 47.54
C THR A 34 16.23 -1.04 46.40
N GLN A 35 17.53 -1.17 46.69
CA GLN A 35 18.52 -1.49 45.68
C GLN A 35 18.07 -2.84 45.14
N GLU A 36 17.37 -2.81 44.00
CA GLU A 36 17.10 -4.00 43.20
C GLU A 36 18.46 -4.66 42.96
N ARG A 37 18.70 -5.78 43.65
CA ARG A 37 19.87 -6.64 43.41
C ARG A 37 19.94 -6.96 41.92
N PRO A 38 21.14 -7.10 41.33
CA PRO A 38 21.26 -7.48 39.92
C PRO A 38 20.51 -8.81 39.72
N THR A 39 19.40 -8.74 38.99
CA THR A 39 18.60 -9.89 38.60
C THR A 39 19.50 -10.86 37.83
N ARG A 40 19.40 -12.16 38.11
CA ARG A 40 20.08 -13.20 37.33
C ARG A 40 19.95 -12.92 35.81
N PRO A 41 20.95 -13.29 34.99
CA PRO A 41 20.83 -13.18 33.53
C PRO A 41 19.52 -13.78 33.09
N ARG A 42 18.69 -12.99 32.40
CA ARG A 42 17.34 -13.41 32.06
C ARG A 42 17.39 -14.43 30.94
N GLU A 43 16.53 -15.44 31.05
CA GLU A 43 16.36 -16.38 29.95
C GLU A 43 15.75 -15.65 28.74
N PRO A 44 16.30 -15.87 27.54
CA PRO A 44 15.75 -15.29 26.32
C PRO A 44 14.30 -15.67 26.08
N PHE A 45 13.45 -14.69 25.76
CA PHE A 45 12.03 -14.91 25.45
C PHE A 45 11.60 -14.15 24.19
N SER A 46 10.40 -14.47 23.72
CA SER A 46 9.79 -13.83 22.55
C SER A 46 8.50 -13.09 22.93
N THR A 47 8.32 -11.90 22.36
CA THR A 47 7.08 -11.11 22.46
C THR A 47 6.22 -11.22 21.20
N VAL A 48 6.63 -12.04 20.23
CA VAL A 48 5.88 -12.26 18.99
C VAL A 48 4.47 -12.74 19.33
N PRO A 49 3.42 -11.98 19.00
CA PRO A 49 2.06 -12.27 19.46
C PRO A 49 1.35 -13.33 18.61
N PHE A 50 2.05 -13.92 17.64
CA PHE A 50 1.48 -14.78 16.62
C PHE A 50 2.07 -16.19 16.68
N ALA A 51 1.20 -17.20 16.64
CA ALA A 51 1.60 -18.59 16.44
C ALA A 51 2.14 -18.81 15.01
N PRO A 52 2.99 -19.83 14.78
CA PRO A 52 3.35 -20.25 13.43
C PRO A 52 2.10 -20.54 12.58
N ASP A 53 2.12 -20.14 11.31
CA ASP A 53 1.04 -20.44 10.37
C ASP A 53 1.22 -21.88 9.84
N PRO A 54 0.30 -22.81 10.12
CA PRO A 54 0.39 -24.19 9.61
C PRO A 54 0.24 -24.27 8.09
N ASP A 55 -0.39 -23.27 7.48
CA ASP A 55 -0.60 -23.16 6.04
C ASP A 55 0.47 -22.32 5.35
N PHE A 56 1.52 -21.91 6.09
CA PHE A 56 2.60 -21.08 5.57
C PHE A 56 3.27 -21.75 4.38
N VAL A 57 3.43 -20.98 3.31
CA VAL A 57 4.20 -21.38 2.14
C VAL A 57 5.60 -20.82 2.25
N ASP A 58 6.58 -21.73 2.32
CA ASP A 58 7.97 -21.35 2.52
C ASP A 58 8.55 -20.62 1.30
N ARG A 59 9.46 -19.69 1.59
CA ARG A 59 10.23 -18.93 0.60
C ARG A 59 11.71 -18.95 1.00
N PRO A 60 12.41 -20.07 0.76
CA PRO A 60 13.71 -20.34 1.35
C PRO A 60 14.76 -19.30 0.99
N ASP A 61 14.77 -18.79 -0.25
CA ASP A 61 15.74 -17.77 -0.70
C ASP A 61 15.60 -16.46 0.07
N ILE A 62 14.37 -16.06 0.40
CA ILE A 62 14.10 -14.85 1.18
C ILE A 62 14.54 -15.07 2.62
N LEU A 63 14.17 -16.19 3.24
CA LEU A 63 14.57 -16.47 4.62
C LEU A 63 16.09 -16.67 4.76
N ALA A 64 16.75 -17.22 3.75
CA ALA A 64 18.20 -17.33 3.69
C ALA A 64 18.86 -15.95 3.57
N TRP A 65 18.31 -15.07 2.74
CA TRP A 65 18.77 -13.67 2.65
C TRP A 65 18.62 -12.93 3.97
N VAL A 66 17.47 -13.07 4.64
CA VAL A 66 17.24 -12.45 5.97
C VAL A 66 18.24 -12.98 6.99
N ARG A 67 18.44 -14.31 7.04
CA ARG A 67 19.43 -14.94 7.92
C ARG A 67 20.83 -14.38 7.71
N ASN A 68 21.27 -14.26 6.45
CA ASN A 68 22.58 -13.73 6.12
C ASN A 68 22.72 -12.27 6.56
N LYS A 69 21.74 -11.43 6.21
CA LYS A 69 21.78 -10.00 6.54
C LYS A 69 21.72 -9.73 8.04
N CYS A 70 20.85 -10.42 8.77
CA CYS A 70 20.66 -10.24 10.20
C CYS A 70 21.72 -10.94 11.07
N ALA A 71 22.67 -11.68 10.47
CA ALA A 71 23.77 -12.32 11.19
C ALA A 71 24.92 -11.35 11.53
N GLN A 72 25.00 -10.19 10.86
CA GLN A 72 26.06 -9.22 11.13
C GLN A 72 25.81 -8.45 12.44
N PRO A 73 26.85 -8.05 13.20
CA PRO A 73 26.70 -7.22 14.38
C PRO A 73 26.01 -5.88 14.04
N GLY A 74 24.97 -5.51 14.80
CA GLY A 74 24.20 -4.27 14.55
C GLY A 74 23.42 -4.27 13.23
N ALA A 75 23.22 -5.45 12.63
CA ALA A 75 22.58 -5.57 11.33
C ALA A 75 21.17 -4.98 11.31
N ARG A 76 20.84 -4.33 10.19
CA ARG A 76 19.48 -3.92 9.87
C ARG A 76 19.13 -4.44 8.48
N ALA A 77 17.97 -5.06 8.35
CA ALA A 77 17.46 -5.58 7.10
C ALA A 77 15.99 -5.21 6.96
N ALA A 78 15.52 -4.96 5.74
CA ALA A 78 14.13 -4.65 5.48
C ALA A 78 13.51 -5.54 4.41
N LEU A 79 12.29 -5.99 4.67
CA LEU A 79 11.40 -6.61 3.69
C LEU A 79 10.44 -5.54 3.18
N VAL A 80 10.47 -5.26 1.88
CA VAL A 80 9.67 -4.21 1.22
C VAL A 80 8.77 -4.82 0.16
N GLY A 81 7.57 -4.27 -0.02
CA GLY A 81 6.68 -4.68 -1.11
C GLY A 81 5.23 -4.32 -0.85
N LEU A 82 4.34 -4.68 -1.77
CA LEU A 82 2.92 -4.32 -1.71
C LEU A 82 2.23 -4.85 -0.43
N GLY A 83 1.18 -4.16 0.02
CA GLY A 83 0.32 -4.65 1.10
C GLY A 83 -0.27 -6.03 0.75
N GLY A 84 -0.19 -7.00 1.68
CA GLY A 84 -0.73 -8.34 1.49
C GLY A 84 0.19 -9.37 0.81
N VAL A 85 1.43 -9.02 0.46
CA VAL A 85 2.42 -9.97 -0.14
C VAL A 85 3.07 -10.93 0.87
N GLY A 86 2.77 -10.82 2.17
CA GLY A 86 3.26 -11.77 3.19
C GLY A 86 4.53 -11.37 3.94
N LYS A 87 4.96 -10.10 3.89
CA LYS A 87 6.16 -9.61 4.61
C LYS A 87 6.16 -9.94 6.12
N SER A 88 5.06 -9.62 6.81
CA SER A 88 4.92 -9.91 8.24
C SER A 88 4.90 -11.41 8.52
N GLN A 89 4.35 -12.23 7.62
CA GLN A 89 4.38 -13.70 7.76
C GLN A 89 5.80 -14.26 7.65
N LEU A 90 6.60 -13.75 6.71
CA LEU A 90 8.04 -14.07 6.62
C LEU A 90 8.80 -13.67 7.89
N ALA A 91 8.48 -12.48 8.45
CA ALA A 91 9.09 -12.03 9.69
C ALA A 91 8.70 -12.91 10.88
N ILE A 92 7.42 -13.32 11.00
CA ILE A 92 6.93 -14.26 12.02
C ILE A 92 7.66 -15.61 11.90
N GLN A 93 7.75 -16.18 10.69
CA GLN A 93 8.42 -17.46 10.48
C GLN A 93 9.90 -17.39 10.88
N TYR A 94 10.57 -16.29 10.51
CA TYR A 94 11.96 -16.08 10.91
C TYR A 94 12.11 -15.92 12.43
N ALA A 95 11.21 -15.19 13.08
CA ALA A 95 11.18 -15.01 14.52
C ALA A 95 11.11 -16.35 15.28
N HIS A 96 10.24 -17.25 14.83
CA HIS A 96 10.12 -18.60 15.40
C HIS A 96 11.35 -19.45 15.13
N SER A 97 11.97 -19.34 13.96
CA SER A 97 13.23 -20.04 13.65
C SER A 97 14.38 -19.63 14.59
N LEU A 98 14.43 -18.36 15.00
CA LEU A 98 15.44 -17.85 15.93
C LEU A 98 15.19 -18.29 17.36
N ARG A 99 13.92 -18.37 17.77
CA ARG A 99 13.54 -18.87 19.10
C ARG A 99 13.99 -20.32 19.31
N ASN A 100 13.89 -21.13 18.26
CA ASN A 100 14.27 -22.54 18.30
C ASN A 100 15.77 -22.78 18.01
N ALA A 101 16.53 -21.73 17.71
CA ALA A 101 17.96 -21.83 17.45
C ALA A 101 18.76 -21.88 18.76
N THR A 102 19.94 -22.48 18.70
CA THR A 102 20.89 -22.55 19.82
C THR A 102 22.10 -21.66 19.51
N PRO A 103 22.49 -20.73 20.42
CA PRO A 103 21.81 -20.36 21.66
C PRO A 103 20.50 -19.58 21.42
N PRO A 104 19.52 -19.67 22.35
CA PRO A 104 18.28 -18.91 22.24
C PRO A 104 18.53 -17.40 22.32
N ARG A 105 17.71 -16.61 21.65
CA ARG A 105 17.84 -15.15 21.55
C ARG A 105 16.55 -14.45 21.99
N PHE A 106 16.67 -13.22 22.49
CA PHE A 106 15.50 -12.40 22.75
C PHE A 106 14.89 -11.97 21.41
N VAL A 107 13.56 -12.05 21.29
CA VAL A 107 12.86 -11.63 20.07
C VAL A 107 11.74 -10.67 20.42
N PHE A 108 11.89 -9.43 20.01
CA PHE A 108 10.98 -8.34 20.33
C PHE A 108 10.16 -7.91 19.12
N TRP A 109 8.84 -7.98 19.22
CA TRP A 109 7.92 -7.52 18.17
C TRP A 109 7.44 -6.10 18.49
N VAL A 110 7.72 -5.17 17.59
CA VAL A 110 7.40 -3.75 17.77
C VAL A 110 6.55 -3.28 16.61
N TYR A 111 5.33 -2.84 16.91
CA TYR A 111 4.43 -2.25 15.93
C TYR A 111 4.88 -0.83 15.59
N ALA A 112 5.31 -0.62 14.35
CA ALA A 112 5.86 0.63 13.84
C ALA A 112 4.87 1.47 13.02
N SER A 113 3.58 1.10 13.03
CA SER A 113 2.53 1.78 12.27
C SER A 113 2.18 3.19 12.77
N THR A 114 2.37 3.45 14.06
CA THR A 114 2.15 4.75 14.69
C THR A 114 3.09 4.95 15.89
N GLN A 115 3.32 6.21 16.28
CA GLN A 115 4.15 6.52 17.45
C GLN A 115 3.57 5.94 18.76
N ALA A 116 2.23 5.88 18.89
CA ALA A 116 1.56 5.33 20.06
C ALA A 116 1.82 3.82 20.21
N ARG A 117 1.65 3.07 19.12
CA ARG A 117 1.91 1.62 19.06
C ARG A 117 3.38 1.27 19.32
N PHE A 118 4.30 2.07 18.77
CA PHE A 118 5.74 1.91 19.03
C PHE A 118 6.05 2.08 20.52
N LYS A 119 5.53 3.15 21.13
CA LYS A 119 5.72 3.44 22.56
C LYS A 119 5.11 2.34 23.45
N GLU A 120 3.93 1.85 23.09
CA GLU A 120 3.27 0.75 23.80
C GLU A 120 4.08 -0.55 23.74
N ALA A 121 4.64 -0.89 22.57
CA ALA A 121 5.50 -2.08 22.44
C ALA A 121 6.77 -1.97 23.30
N TYR A 122 7.41 -0.80 23.35
CA TYR A 122 8.56 -0.57 24.24
C TYR A 122 8.18 -0.66 25.72
N ARG A 123 6.97 -0.26 26.11
CA ARG A 123 6.48 -0.46 27.48
C ARG A 123 6.30 -1.95 27.81
N ASP A 124 5.67 -2.72 26.92
CA ASP A 124 5.54 -4.18 27.10
C ASP A 124 6.91 -4.87 27.20
N ILE A 125 7.88 -4.44 26.39
CA ILE A 125 9.26 -4.93 26.48
C ILE A 125 9.86 -4.60 27.86
N ALA A 126 9.75 -3.36 28.33
CA ALA A 126 10.25 -2.96 29.64
C ALA A 126 9.59 -3.72 30.79
N ASP A 127 8.29 -4.02 30.68
CA ASP A 127 7.52 -4.76 31.66
C ASP A 127 7.90 -6.24 31.71
N ARG A 128 8.04 -6.90 30.56
CA ARG A 128 8.48 -8.30 30.48
C ARG A 128 9.94 -8.47 30.87
N LEU A 129 10.77 -7.52 30.48
CA LEU A 129 12.12 -7.36 30.98
C LEU A 129 12.14 -6.74 32.38
N GLN A 130 11.03 -6.57 33.10
CA GLN A 130 11.01 -6.07 34.48
C GLN A 130 12.08 -5.00 34.79
N LEU A 131 12.25 -4.01 33.91
CA LEU A 131 13.38 -3.08 34.00
C LEU A 131 13.21 -2.16 35.23
N PRO A 132 14.30 -1.85 35.95
CA PRO A 132 14.27 -0.89 37.06
C PRO A 132 13.71 0.45 36.62
N GLY A 133 12.78 1.04 37.39
CA GLY A 133 12.20 2.35 37.10
C GLY A 133 11.11 2.37 36.01
N ARG A 134 10.74 1.24 35.41
CA ARG A 134 9.68 1.16 34.38
C ARG A 134 8.30 1.65 34.83
N LEU A 135 8.03 1.60 36.15
CA LEU A 135 6.76 2.05 36.75
C LEU A 135 6.77 3.55 37.09
N ASP A 136 7.92 4.21 37.01
CA ASP A 136 8.01 5.65 37.26
C ASP A 136 7.56 6.44 36.01
N PRO A 137 6.48 7.22 36.10
CA PRO A 137 5.98 8.01 34.96
C PRO A 137 6.95 9.09 34.48
N LYS A 138 7.99 9.44 35.25
CA LYS A 138 9.01 10.43 34.87
C LYS A 138 10.15 9.82 34.05
N VAL A 139 10.29 8.50 34.03
CA VAL A 139 11.36 7.81 33.30
C VAL A 139 10.99 7.68 31.82
N ASP A 140 11.96 8.00 30.95
CA ASP A 140 11.83 7.72 29.51
C ASP A 140 12.01 6.22 29.27
N ILE A 141 10.88 5.50 29.22
CA ILE A 141 10.83 4.05 28.98
C ILE A 141 11.53 3.67 27.68
N LEU A 142 11.47 4.52 26.65
CA LEU A 142 12.14 4.24 25.37
C LEU A 142 13.66 4.20 25.55
N ARG A 143 14.20 5.16 26.30
CA ARG A 143 15.63 5.22 26.62
C ARG A 143 16.05 4.05 27.50
N LEU A 144 15.21 3.67 28.47
CA LEU A 144 15.48 2.55 29.38
C LEU A 144 15.68 1.24 28.61
N VAL A 145 14.75 0.92 27.70
CA VAL A 145 14.83 -0.27 26.84
C VAL A 145 16.01 -0.17 25.88
N SER A 146 16.22 0.99 25.26
CA SER A 146 17.34 1.22 24.34
C SER A 146 18.70 0.97 25.02
N ASN A 147 18.88 1.48 26.24
CA ASN A 147 20.10 1.26 27.02
C ASN A 147 20.31 -0.23 27.34
N TRP A 148 19.24 -0.95 27.71
CA TRP A 148 19.32 -2.39 27.97
C TRP A 148 19.73 -3.18 26.71
N LEU A 149 19.16 -2.84 25.55
CA LEU A 149 19.49 -3.48 24.28
C LEU A 149 20.95 -3.19 23.86
N CYS A 150 21.45 -1.99 24.16
CA CYS A 150 22.82 -1.60 23.82
C CYS A 150 23.89 -2.26 24.71
N ASP A 151 23.52 -2.81 25.87
CA ASP A 151 24.45 -3.48 26.77
C ASP A 151 24.63 -4.95 26.35
N GLU A 152 25.84 -5.26 25.86
CA GLU A 152 26.20 -6.57 25.33
C GLU A 152 26.16 -7.70 26.37
N THR A 153 26.22 -7.36 27.66
CA THR A 153 26.13 -8.34 28.75
C THR A 153 24.73 -8.96 28.86
N ASN A 154 23.72 -8.32 28.27
CA ASN A 154 22.34 -8.80 28.25
C ASN A 154 22.06 -9.90 27.21
N GLY A 155 23.08 -10.28 26.41
CA GLY A 155 22.97 -11.36 25.43
C GLY A 155 22.42 -10.93 24.08
N GLN A 156 22.12 -11.91 23.21
CA GLN A 156 21.71 -11.64 21.84
C GLN A 156 20.21 -11.36 21.70
N TRP A 157 19.86 -10.33 20.93
CA TRP A 157 18.47 -9.95 20.70
C TRP A 157 18.17 -9.64 19.23
N MET A 158 16.88 -9.70 18.88
CA MET A 158 16.34 -9.24 17.61
C MET A 158 15.10 -8.37 17.83
N ILE A 159 14.99 -7.27 17.11
CA ILE A 159 13.75 -6.49 17.00
C ILE A 159 13.14 -6.70 15.62
N ILE A 160 11.84 -6.99 15.58
CA ILE A 160 11.03 -6.92 14.36
C ILE A 160 10.20 -5.63 14.43
N LEU A 161 10.51 -4.67 13.56
CA LEU A 161 9.74 -3.45 13.35
C LEU A 161 8.67 -3.70 12.27
N ASP A 162 7.44 -3.99 12.68
CA ASP A 162 6.36 -4.35 11.75
C ASP A 162 5.53 -3.14 11.30
N ASN A 163 5.25 -3.05 10.00
CA ASN A 163 4.50 -1.97 9.35
C ASN A 163 5.11 -0.57 9.52
N ALA A 164 6.43 -0.46 9.36
CA ALA A 164 7.16 0.81 9.37
C ALA A 164 6.96 1.56 8.04
N ASP A 165 5.73 1.99 7.76
CA ASP A 165 5.33 2.54 6.46
C ASP A 165 5.41 4.06 6.38
N ASP A 166 5.18 4.73 7.52
CA ASP A 166 5.08 6.18 7.61
C ASP A 166 6.40 6.76 8.15
N ILE A 167 7.12 7.46 7.28
CA ILE A 167 8.40 8.08 7.64
C ILE A 167 8.24 9.10 8.77
N GLU A 168 7.09 9.77 8.90
CA GLU A 168 6.87 10.81 9.91
C GLU A 168 6.76 10.24 11.33
N VAL A 169 6.45 8.94 11.47
CA VAL A 169 6.49 8.24 12.78
C VAL A 169 7.90 8.28 13.36
N PHE A 170 8.91 8.16 12.49
CA PHE A 170 10.32 8.13 12.88
C PHE A 170 10.97 9.50 12.73
N TYR A 171 10.67 10.23 11.65
CA TYR A 171 11.28 11.51 11.30
C TYR A 171 10.19 12.59 11.17
N PRO A 172 9.66 13.11 12.29
CA PRO A 172 8.61 14.13 12.25
C PRO A 172 9.13 15.40 11.57
N LYS A 173 8.33 15.98 10.65
CA LYS A 173 8.67 17.24 9.98
C LYS A 173 8.84 18.34 11.03
N GLN A 174 10.04 18.93 11.11
CA GLN A 174 10.24 20.15 11.88
C GLN A 174 9.43 21.27 11.21
N GLY A 175 8.30 21.64 11.82
CA GLY A 175 7.54 22.79 11.35
C GLY A 175 8.39 24.06 11.42
N ARG A 176 8.25 24.96 10.44
CA ARG A 176 8.75 26.35 10.48
C ARG A 176 8.07 27.21 11.56
N ALA A 177 7.63 26.62 12.68
CA ALA A 177 6.97 27.30 13.78
C ALA A 177 7.91 27.38 14.98
N LYS A 178 8.58 28.53 15.09
CA LYS A 178 9.17 29.13 16.30
C LYS A 178 10.03 28.20 17.16
N VAL A 179 11.34 28.31 16.93
CA VAL A 179 12.32 28.42 18.02
C VAL A 179 11.80 29.43 19.03
N LYS A 180 11.32 28.93 20.19
CA LYS A 180 11.31 29.58 21.51
C LYS A 180 10.51 28.72 22.50
N GLN A 181 11.02 27.53 22.83
CA GLN A 181 11.02 27.03 24.21
C GLN A 181 12.28 26.18 24.40
N LEU A 182 13.09 26.58 25.37
CA LEU A 182 14.33 25.92 25.76
C LEU A 182 13.95 24.58 26.42
N GLY A 183 14.27 23.45 25.78
CA GLY A 183 14.30 22.13 26.46
C GLY A 183 13.64 20.94 25.75
N SER A 184 12.76 21.14 24.77
CA SER A 184 12.10 20.02 24.08
C SER A 184 12.74 19.78 22.70
N PHE A 185 13.90 19.13 22.66
CA PHE A 185 14.32 18.46 21.43
C PHE A 185 13.23 17.44 21.09
N VAL A 186 12.58 17.55 19.93
CA VAL A 186 11.71 16.47 19.44
C VAL A 186 12.63 15.29 19.16
N THR A 187 12.79 14.38 20.13
CA THR A 187 13.60 13.18 19.98
C THR A 187 12.96 12.29 18.93
N SER A 188 13.74 11.95 17.91
CA SER A 188 13.33 11.06 16.85
C SER A 188 13.13 9.67 17.43
N LEU A 189 12.11 8.91 16.97
CA LEU A 189 11.98 7.52 17.42
C LEU A 189 13.19 6.66 17.00
N THR A 190 13.93 7.10 15.98
CA THR A 190 15.17 6.43 15.57
C THR A 190 16.27 6.46 16.61
N ASP A 191 16.27 7.47 17.50
CA ASP A 191 17.28 7.65 18.54
C ASP A 191 17.19 6.59 19.65
N TYR A 192 16.12 5.80 19.62
CA TYR A 192 15.85 4.69 20.54
C TYR A 192 16.08 3.33 19.88
N LEU A 193 16.27 3.27 18.55
CA LEU A 193 16.62 2.04 17.84
C LEU A 193 18.12 1.75 18.03
N PRO A 194 18.49 0.66 18.74
CA PRO A 194 19.89 0.37 19.06
C PRO A 194 20.76 0.12 17.81
N GLN A 195 22.06 0.36 17.97
CA GLN A 195 23.10 0.05 16.97
C GLN A 195 24.19 -0.86 17.57
N SER A 196 23.83 -1.71 18.53
CA SER A 196 24.78 -2.55 19.24
C SER A 196 25.12 -3.85 18.50
N CYS A 197 26.31 -4.37 18.77
CA CYS A 197 26.84 -5.56 18.11
C CYS A 197 26.13 -6.85 18.50
N ASN A 198 25.42 -6.87 19.64
CA ASN A 198 24.70 -8.03 20.17
C ASN A 198 23.27 -8.19 19.61
N GLY A 199 22.82 -7.36 18.67
CA GLY A 199 21.51 -7.57 18.07
C GLY A 199 21.32 -7.05 16.67
N SER A 200 20.12 -7.32 16.15
CA SER A 200 19.73 -6.97 14.79
C SER A 200 18.27 -6.55 14.68
N ILE A 201 17.97 -5.77 13.66
CA ILE A 201 16.63 -5.23 13.41
C ILE A 201 16.14 -5.68 12.04
N LEU A 202 15.00 -6.38 12.03
CA LEU A 202 14.26 -6.71 10.81
C LEU A 202 13.08 -5.75 10.67
N ILE A 203 12.99 -5.04 9.55
CA ILE A 203 11.90 -4.10 9.26
C ILE A 203 10.95 -4.73 8.23
N THR A 204 9.64 -4.58 8.42
CA THR A 204 8.66 -4.80 7.36
C THR A 204 8.03 -3.46 6.97
N SER A 205 7.96 -3.17 5.67
CA SER A 205 7.40 -1.91 5.19
C SER A 205 6.80 -2.04 3.78
N ARG A 206 5.84 -1.18 3.48
CA ARG A 206 5.30 -0.90 2.14
C ARG A 206 6.05 0.23 1.45
N SER A 207 6.80 1.04 2.20
CA SER A 207 7.55 2.19 1.70
C SER A 207 9.04 1.85 1.59
N HIS A 208 9.55 1.85 0.37
CA HIS A 208 10.96 1.63 0.07
C HIS A 208 11.85 2.71 0.69
N ASP A 209 11.44 3.99 0.67
CA ASP A 209 12.20 5.09 1.27
C ASP A 209 12.27 4.94 2.80
N THR A 210 11.14 4.65 3.45
CA THR A 210 11.11 4.45 4.90
C THR A 210 11.96 3.26 5.32
N ALA A 211 11.84 2.14 4.61
CA ALA A 211 12.67 0.97 4.82
C ALA A 211 14.17 1.25 4.63
N ALA A 212 14.55 1.94 3.55
CA ALA A 212 15.94 2.27 3.25
C ALA A 212 16.57 3.11 4.36
N ARG A 213 15.84 4.12 4.85
CA ARG A 213 16.33 5.00 5.92
C ARG A 213 16.47 4.25 7.24
N LEU A 214 15.54 3.36 7.57
CA LEU A 214 15.60 2.57 8.81
C LEU A 214 16.66 1.46 8.75
N ALA A 215 16.86 0.85 7.58
CA ALA A 215 17.83 -0.22 7.34
C ALA A 215 19.26 0.28 7.07
N GLY A 216 19.46 1.60 6.96
CA GLY A 216 20.77 2.21 6.71
C GLY A 216 21.25 2.11 5.25
N GLY A 217 20.35 1.89 4.29
CA GLY A 217 20.67 1.90 2.86
C GLY A 217 19.86 0.92 2.02
N HIS A 218 19.94 1.09 0.70
CA HIS A 218 19.21 0.27 -0.29
C HIS A 218 19.76 -1.16 -0.40
N THR A 219 21.02 -1.38 -0.03
CA THR A 219 21.69 -2.70 -0.06
C THR A 219 21.18 -3.67 1.00
N ASN A 220 20.40 -3.17 1.96
CA ASN A 220 19.82 -3.92 3.08
C ASN A 220 18.31 -4.14 2.91
N ILE A 221 17.81 -4.02 1.68
CA ILE A 221 16.41 -4.22 1.35
C ILE A 221 16.26 -5.47 0.49
N LYS A 222 15.26 -6.28 0.82
CA LYS A 222 14.75 -7.35 -0.03
C LYS A 222 13.33 -6.98 -0.45
N GLU A 223 13.15 -6.76 -1.74
CA GLU A 223 11.83 -6.63 -2.31
C GLU A 223 11.14 -8.00 -2.33
N ILE A 224 9.89 -8.01 -1.90
CA ILE A 224 9.05 -9.19 -1.75
C ILE A 224 7.94 -9.12 -2.78
N ASP A 225 8.09 -9.96 -3.79
CA ASP A 225 7.10 -10.14 -4.84
C ASP A 225 5.95 -11.05 -4.41
N ARG A 226 4.99 -11.16 -5.32
CA ARG A 226 3.88 -12.12 -5.25
C ARG A 226 4.39 -13.56 -5.16
N LEU A 227 3.51 -14.49 -4.85
CA LEU A 227 3.85 -15.91 -4.93
C LEU A 227 4.11 -16.27 -6.39
N ASP A 228 5.04 -17.17 -6.63
CA ASP A 228 5.08 -17.86 -7.92
C ASP A 228 3.86 -18.82 -8.04
N GLU A 229 3.66 -19.39 -9.22
CA GLU A 229 2.50 -20.26 -9.48
C GLU A 229 2.45 -21.48 -8.55
N GLY A 230 3.61 -22.10 -8.26
CA GLY A 230 3.69 -23.26 -7.37
C GLY A 230 3.40 -22.90 -5.92
N GLN A 231 3.97 -21.80 -5.44
CA GLN A 231 3.74 -21.27 -4.10
C GLN A 231 2.28 -20.83 -3.91
N ALA A 232 1.67 -20.21 -4.92
CA ALA A 232 0.27 -19.78 -4.87
C ALA A 232 -0.70 -20.95 -4.86
N LEU A 233 -0.41 -21.98 -5.66
CA LEU A 233 -1.16 -23.24 -5.66
C LEU A 233 -1.08 -23.92 -4.29
N GLN A 234 0.13 -24.03 -3.73
CA GLN A 234 0.33 -24.61 -2.40
C GLN A 234 -0.45 -23.85 -1.32
N LEU A 235 -0.44 -22.51 -1.35
CA LEU A 235 -1.19 -21.72 -0.37
C LEU A 235 -2.70 -22.00 -0.48
N LEU A 236 -3.23 -22.04 -1.70
CA LEU A 236 -4.65 -22.30 -1.92
C LEU A 236 -5.04 -23.71 -1.45
N GLN A 237 -4.21 -24.71 -1.75
CA GLN A 237 -4.41 -26.10 -1.32
C GLN A 237 -4.40 -26.23 0.20
N ASN A 238 -3.42 -25.59 0.87
CA ASN A 238 -3.36 -25.58 2.33
C ASN A 238 -4.64 -25.01 2.94
N LYS A 239 -5.20 -23.93 2.36
CA LYS A 239 -6.39 -23.24 2.88
C LYS A 239 -7.72 -23.92 2.56
N LEU A 240 -7.83 -24.63 1.44
CA LEU A 240 -9.06 -25.32 1.05
C LEU A 240 -9.13 -26.76 1.60
N HIS A 241 -7.98 -27.34 1.97
CA HIS A 241 -7.85 -28.75 2.35
C HIS A 241 -8.44 -29.72 1.29
N ASP A 242 -8.41 -29.32 0.02
CA ASP A 242 -8.95 -30.07 -1.12
C ASP A 242 -8.03 -29.92 -2.34
N THR A 243 -8.15 -30.83 -3.31
CA THR A 243 -7.45 -30.79 -4.60
C THR A 243 -8.39 -30.29 -5.69
N PRO A 244 -8.48 -28.96 -5.91
CA PRO A 244 -9.36 -28.41 -6.93
C PRO A 244 -8.92 -28.77 -8.35
N SER A 245 -9.87 -28.67 -9.30
CA SER A 245 -9.61 -28.79 -10.75
C SER A 245 -8.46 -27.86 -11.17
N SER A 246 -7.53 -28.37 -11.99
CA SER A 246 -6.29 -27.65 -12.33
C SER A 246 -6.56 -26.35 -13.11
N GLU A 247 -7.51 -26.37 -14.05
CA GLU A 247 -7.78 -25.22 -14.92
C GLU A 247 -8.47 -24.06 -14.17
N ASP A 248 -9.51 -24.37 -13.40
CA ASP A 248 -10.22 -23.39 -12.56
C ASP A 248 -9.29 -22.79 -11.50
N THR A 249 -8.39 -23.60 -10.96
CA THR A 249 -7.40 -23.15 -9.97
C THR A 249 -6.42 -22.17 -10.59
N SER A 250 -5.82 -22.51 -11.74
CA SER A 250 -4.91 -21.60 -12.45
C SER A 250 -5.62 -20.30 -12.84
N ASN A 251 -6.89 -20.36 -13.26
CA ASN A 251 -7.68 -19.17 -13.57
C ASN A 251 -7.93 -18.29 -12.35
N LEU A 252 -8.28 -18.88 -11.20
CA LEU A 252 -8.44 -18.16 -9.93
C LEU A 252 -7.14 -17.46 -9.52
N LEU A 253 -6.01 -18.19 -9.53
CA LEU A 253 -4.72 -17.66 -9.09
C LEU A 253 -4.25 -16.50 -9.98
N ARG A 254 -4.45 -16.60 -11.30
CA ARG A 254 -4.22 -15.50 -12.25
C ARG A 254 -5.13 -14.31 -11.98
N THR A 255 -6.42 -14.58 -11.71
CA THR A 255 -7.41 -13.54 -11.40
C THR A 255 -7.08 -12.77 -10.11
N LEU A 256 -6.58 -13.47 -9.09
CA LEU A 256 -6.12 -12.91 -7.82
C LEU A 256 -4.67 -12.43 -7.87
N ASP A 257 -4.06 -12.51 -9.06
CA ASP A 257 -2.72 -12.02 -9.37
C ASP A 257 -1.66 -12.54 -8.38
N TYR A 258 -1.83 -13.80 -7.95
CA TYR A 258 -0.93 -14.53 -7.05
C TYR A 258 -0.66 -13.82 -5.70
N LEU A 259 -1.55 -12.92 -5.27
CA LEU A 259 -1.41 -12.18 -4.01
C LEU A 259 -1.85 -13.06 -2.82
N PRO A 260 -0.97 -13.38 -1.84
CA PRO A 260 -1.31 -14.25 -0.70
C PRO A 260 -2.57 -13.85 0.04
N LEU A 261 -2.75 -12.55 0.30
CA LEU A 261 -3.93 -12.04 1.00
C LEU A 261 -5.22 -12.28 0.22
N ALA A 262 -5.21 -12.04 -1.09
CA ALA A 262 -6.37 -12.26 -1.94
C ALA A 262 -6.71 -13.75 -2.06
N ILE A 263 -5.69 -14.61 -2.16
CA ILE A 263 -5.84 -16.07 -2.16
C ILE A 263 -6.46 -16.55 -0.84
N THR A 264 -5.94 -16.09 0.29
CA THR A 264 -6.45 -16.47 1.62
C THR A 264 -7.91 -16.06 1.80
N GLN A 265 -8.29 -14.86 1.33
CA GLN A 265 -9.69 -14.41 1.36
C GLN A 265 -10.60 -15.24 0.46
N ALA A 266 -10.19 -15.50 -0.78
CA ALA A 266 -10.97 -16.31 -1.70
C ALA A 266 -11.17 -17.72 -1.15
N ALA A 267 -10.11 -18.33 -0.60
CA ALA A 267 -10.19 -19.65 0.05
C ALA A 267 -11.16 -19.64 1.24
N ALA A 268 -11.07 -18.63 2.11
CA ALA A 268 -11.97 -18.50 3.25
C ALA A 268 -13.43 -18.31 2.83
N TYR A 269 -13.69 -17.51 1.79
CA TYR A 269 -15.02 -17.34 1.22
C TYR A 269 -15.58 -18.67 0.68
N ILE A 270 -14.79 -19.37 -0.15
CA ILE A 270 -15.20 -20.64 -0.75
C ILE A 270 -15.48 -21.66 0.36
N HIS A 271 -14.59 -21.81 1.34
CA HIS A 271 -14.76 -22.73 2.44
C HIS A 271 -16.00 -22.41 3.29
N ARG A 272 -16.21 -21.13 3.65
CA ARG A 272 -17.36 -20.70 4.46
C ARG A 272 -18.71 -20.92 3.75
N HIS A 273 -18.73 -20.85 2.43
CA HIS A 273 -19.94 -20.97 1.63
C HIS A 273 -20.05 -22.33 0.91
N ALA A 274 -19.17 -23.29 1.20
CA ALA A 274 -19.25 -24.64 0.69
C ALA A 274 -20.54 -25.34 1.17
N PRO A 275 -21.18 -26.19 0.34
CA PRO A 275 -20.82 -26.54 -1.03
C PRO A 275 -21.38 -25.58 -2.10
N ARG A 276 -22.09 -24.52 -1.69
CA ARG A 276 -22.77 -23.59 -2.63
C ARG A 276 -21.79 -22.68 -3.38
N ALA A 277 -20.64 -22.40 -2.78
CA ALA A 277 -19.53 -21.71 -3.43
C ALA A 277 -18.45 -22.72 -3.83
N THR A 278 -18.18 -22.77 -5.13
CA THR A 278 -17.01 -23.42 -5.74
C THR A 278 -16.04 -22.37 -6.29
N ILE A 279 -14.82 -22.78 -6.67
CA ILE A 279 -13.86 -21.89 -7.36
C ILE A 279 -14.50 -21.25 -8.60
N SER A 280 -15.15 -22.04 -9.45
CA SER A 280 -15.78 -21.53 -10.68
C SER A 280 -16.90 -20.53 -10.38
N SER A 281 -17.73 -20.79 -9.34
CA SER A 281 -18.76 -19.84 -8.92
C SER A 281 -18.17 -18.53 -8.37
N TYR A 282 -17.04 -18.61 -7.66
CA TYR A 282 -16.33 -17.44 -7.15
C TYR A 282 -15.74 -16.62 -8.29
N ILE A 283 -15.11 -17.25 -9.29
CA ILE A 283 -14.58 -16.57 -10.48
C ILE A 283 -15.72 -15.87 -11.22
N ASN A 284 -16.85 -16.54 -11.43
CA ASN A 284 -18.00 -15.96 -12.11
C ASN A 284 -18.52 -14.72 -11.37
N GLU A 285 -18.65 -14.80 -10.05
CA GLU A 285 -19.06 -13.66 -9.23
C GLU A 285 -18.02 -12.53 -9.28
N PHE A 286 -16.74 -12.87 -9.12
CA PHE A 286 -15.63 -11.92 -9.21
C PHE A 286 -15.54 -11.25 -10.58
N GLN A 287 -15.84 -11.93 -11.67
CA GLN A 287 -15.80 -11.35 -13.02
C GLN A 287 -17.10 -10.61 -13.40
N ARG A 288 -18.19 -10.81 -12.65
CA ARG A 288 -19.53 -10.28 -12.95
C ARG A 288 -19.57 -8.76 -13.10
N SER A 289 -18.91 -8.03 -12.19
CA SER A 289 -18.84 -6.57 -12.24
C SER A 289 -17.73 -6.03 -11.32
N ASP A 290 -17.29 -4.79 -11.55
CA ASP A 290 -16.36 -4.11 -10.64
C ASP A 290 -16.93 -3.97 -9.21
N GLN A 291 -18.25 -3.83 -9.08
CA GLN A 291 -18.92 -3.79 -7.78
C GLN A 291 -18.85 -5.14 -7.06
N SER A 292 -18.98 -6.25 -7.79
CA SER A 292 -18.87 -7.59 -7.19
C SER A 292 -17.43 -7.88 -6.72
N LYS A 293 -16.43 -7.51 -7.54
CA LYS A 293 -15.01 -7.55 -7.13
C LYS A 293 -14.77 -6.79 -5.83
N GLU A 294 -15.28 -5.58 -5.74
CA GLU A 294 -15.18 -4.75 -4.54
C GLU A 294 -15.82 -5.46 -3.34
N ASN A 295 -17.04 -5.97 -3.50
CA ASN A 295 -17.76 -6.65 -2.42
C ASN A 295 -17.00 -7.89 -1.91
N LEU A 296 -16.39 -8.67 -2.80
CA LEU A 296 -15.60 -9.86 -2.41
C LEU A 296 -14.28 -9.48 -1.72
N LEU A 297 -13.56 -8.47 -2.23
CA LEU A 297 -12.27 -8.03 -1.68
C LEU A 297 -12.38 -7.18 -0.41
N ASN A 298 -13.57 -6.64 -0.12
CA ASN A 298 -13.90 -5.93 1.11
C ASN A 298 -14.31 -6.86 2.25
N GLN A 299 -14.58 -8.15 1.99
CA GLN A 299 -14.96 -9.07 3.05
C GLN A 299 -13.79 -9.32 3.99
N ASP A 300 -14.00 -9.01 5.26
CA ASP A 300 -13.06 -9.33 6.32
C ASP A 300 -13.31 -10.78 6.76
N ALA A 301 -12.48 -11.70 6.24
CA ALA A 301 -12.55 -13.11 6.61
C ALA A 301 -12.09 -13.37 8.06
N GLY A 302 -11.48 -12.38 8.73
CA GLY A 302 -10.80 -12.56 10.01
C GLY A 302 -9.49 -13.35 9.84
N ASP A 303 -8.36 -12.77 10.24
CA ASP A 303 -7.11 -13.49 10.48
C ASP A 303 -6.55 -13.06 11.83
N LEU A 304 -6.54 -14.00 12.79
CA LEU A 304 -6.02 -13.77 14.15
C LEU A 304 -4.52 -13.44 14.18
N ARG A 305 -3.82 -13.61 13.05
CA ARG A 305 -2.38 -13.40 12.90
C ARG A 305 -2.04 -12.03 12.32
N ARG A 306 -3.02 -11.16 12.21
CA ARG A 306 -2.83 -9.72 11.97
C ARG A 306 -3.10 -8.95 13.26
N ASP A 307 -2.55 -7.74 13.33
CA ASP A 307 -2.92 -6.78 14.37
C ASP A 307 -4.45 -6.67 14.42
N ARG A 308 -5.06 -6.84 15.60
CA ARG A 308 -6.53 -6.77 15.78
C ARG A 308 -7.12 -5.43 15.34
N SER A 309 -6.29 -4.39 15.22
CA SER A 309 -6.68 -3.08 14.71
C SER A 309 -6.58 -2.94 13.18
N ALA A 310 -6.00 -3.93 12.48
CA ALA A 310 -5.88 -3.97 11.02
C ALA A 310 -7.01 -4.82 10.40
N SER A 311 -7.74 -4.26 9.44
CA SER A 311 -8.73 -5.04 8.67
C SER A 311 -8.03 -6.05 7.76
N ASN A 312 -8.62 -7.24 7.62
CA ASN A 312 -8.07 -8.28 6.76
C ASN A 312 -8.44 -8.08 5.29
N ALA A 313 -9.35 -7.15 4.97
CA ALA A 313 -9.76 -6.85 3.60
C ALA A 313 -8.60 -6.35 2.71
N VAL A 314 -8.58 -6.81 1.45
CA VAL A 314 -7.53 -6.43 0.48
C VAL A 314 -7.69 -4.93 0.16
N VAL A 315 -8.92 -4.49 -0.02
CA VAL A 315 -9.24 -3.09 -0.31
C VAL A 315 -8.85 -2.20 0.88
N THR A 316 -9.13 -2.58 2.12
CA THR A 316 -8.74 -1.78 3.30
C THR A 316 -7.22 -1.67 3.44
N THR A 317 -6.50 -2.78 3.23
CA THR A 317 -5.02 -2.77 3.23
C THR A 317 -4.49 -1.79 2.16
N TRP A 318 -5.09 -1.80 0.97
CA TRP A 318 -4.77 -0.86 -0.10
C TRP A 318 -5.16 0.59 0.26
N GLN A 319 -6.32 0.82 0.89
CA GLN A 319 -6.79 2.16 1.29
C GLN A 319 -5.81 2.84 2.24
N ILE A 320 -5.22 2.09 3.17
CA ILE A 320 -4.17 2.61 4.05
C ILE A 320 -2.98 3.09 3.22
N THR A 321 -2.52 2.31 2.24
CA THR A 321 -1.41 2.69 1.35
C THR A 321 -1.77 3.94 0.55
N PHE A 322 -2.97 4.01 -0.03
CA PHE A 322 -3.43 5.18 -0.80
C PHE A 322 -3.45 6.45 0.06
N ARG A 323 -3.90 6.35 1.31
CA ARG A 323 -3.87 7.48 2.26
C ARG A 323 -2.46 7.91 2.62
N SER A 324 -1.52 6.97 2.77
CA SER A 324 -0.10 7.31 2.99
C SER A 324 0.48 8.09 1.80
N VAL A 325 0.27 7.60 0.58
CA VAL A 325 0.67 8.31 -0.65
C VAL A 325 0.02 9.70 -0.72
N GLN A 326 -1.27 9.80 -0.41
CA GLN A 326 -1.99 11.07 -0.44
C GLN A 326 -1.48 12.09 0.60
N ARG A 327 -1.08 11.63 1.79
CA ARG A 327 -0.49 12.48 2.84
C ARG A 327 0.91 12.94 2.47
N GLU A 328 1.71 12.04 1.90
CA GLU A 328 3.08 12.32 1.49
C GLU A 328 3.10 13.27 0.28
N ARG A 329 2.33 12.97 -0.75
CA ARG A 329 2.23 13.76 -1.98
C ARG A 329 0.85 13.58 -2.63
N ARG A 330 -0.06 14.51 -2.36
CA ARG A 330 -1.44 14.49 -2.90
C ARG A 330 -1.49 14.31 -4.42
N SER A 331 -0.59 14.94 -5.15
CA SER A 331 -0.49 14.84 -6.60
C SER A 331 -0.14 13.42 -7.08
N ALA A 332 0.67 12.66 -6.34
CA ALA A 332 0.95 11.26 -6.66
C ALA A 332 -0.32 10.38 -6.52
N ALA A 333 -1.15 10.64 -5.51
CA ALA A 333 -2.44 9.96 -5.37
C ALA A 333 -3.43 10.32 -6.50
N GLU A 334 -3.39 11.57 -6.97
CA GLU A 334 -4.16 12.04 -8.13
C GLU A 334 -3.69 11.38 -9.43
N LEU A 335 -2.37 11.24 -9.64
CA LEU A 335 -1.78 10.50 -10.75
C LEU A 335 -2.22 9.03 -10.73
N LEU A 336 -2.11 8.37 -9.57
CA LEU A 336 -2.55 6.98 -9.41
C LEU A 336 -4.04 6.80 -9.71
N SER A 337 -4.87 7.76 -9.27
CA SER A 337 -6.31 7.77 -9.55
C SER A 337 -6.59 7.84 -11.06
N LEU A 338 -5.86 8.66 -11.79
CA LEU A 338 -5.94 8.73 -13.25
C LEU A 338 -5.45 7.44 -13.92
N MET A 339 -4.26 6.96 -13.53
CA MET A 339 -3.64 5.74 -14.09
C MET A 339 -4.54 4.52 -13.93
N SER A 340 -5.41 4.49 -12.90
CA SER A 340 -6.35 3.38 -12.69
C SER A 340 -7.34 3.14 -13.84
N PHE A 341 -7.52 4.11 -14.75
CA PHE A 341 -8.38 3.97 -15.93
C PHE A 341 -7.63 3.52 -17.19
N PHE A 342 -6.31 3.48 -17.17
CA PHE A 342 -5.51 2.92 -18.27
C PHE A 342 -5.47 1.39 -18.16
N ASN A 343 -5.22 0.69 -19.27
CA ASN A 343 -4.74 -0.70 -19.20
C ASN A 343 -3.53 -0.77 -18.23
N PRO A 344 -3.52 -1.67 -17.22
CA PRO A 344 -2.44 -1.73 -16.22
C PRO A 344 -1.05 -1.97 -16.81
N GLN A 345 -0.97 -2.50 -18.02
CA GLN A 345 0.30 -2.77 -18.70
C GLN A 345 0.59 -1.72 -19.78
N GLY A 346 1.86 -1.29 -19.85
CA GLY A 346 2.36 -0.48 -20.96
C GLY A 346 1.88 0.97 -20.98
N ILE A 347 1.55 1.54 -19.82
CA ILE A 347 1.03 2.92 -19.70
C ILE A 347 2.12 3.91 -20.15
N PRO A 348 1.90 4.67 -21.24
CA PRO A 348 2.91 5.59 -21.74
C PRO A 348 3.05 6.83 -20.84
N GLU A 349 4.28 7.19 -20.49
CA GLU A 349 4.55 8.37 -19.64
C GLU A 349 4.03 9.67 -20.26
N PHE A 350 4.18 9.83 -21.57
CA PHE A 350 3.74 11.04 -22.28
C PHE A 350 2.23 11.29 -22.10
N ALA A 351 1.43 10.22 -22.01
CA ALA A 351 0.00 10.31 -21.80
C ALA A 351 -0.38 10.75 -20.39
N LEU A 352 0.57 10.79 -19.46
CA LEU A 352 0.34 11.15 -18.05
C LEU A 352 0.90 12.54 -17.70
N GLN A 353 1.85 13.10 -18.47
CA GLN A 353 2.61 14.32 -18.10
C GLN A 353 1.72 15.54 -17.76
N ASN A 354 0.53 15.64 -18.34
CA ASN A 354 -0.38 16.78 -18.20
C ASN A 354 -1.59 16.50 -17.31
N TYR A 355 -1.55 15.46 -16.47
CA TYR A 355 -2.69 15.03 -15.64
C TYR A 355 -3.21 16.10 -14.67
N ARG A 356 -2.34 17.04 -14.25
CA ARG A 356 -2.68 18.12 -13.31
C ARG A 356 -3.46 19.27 -13.95
N GLN A 357 -3.42 19.42 -15.28
CA GLN A 357 -3.96 20.61 -15.96
C GLN A 357 -5.48 20.60 -16.20
N SER A 358 -6.24 19.72 -15.53
CA SER A 358 -7.65 19.45 -15.86
C SER A 358 -8.58 19.61 -14.66
N SER A 359 -8.86 20.87 -14.27
CA SER A 359 -9.98 21.18 -13.37
C SER A 359 -10.89 22.34 -13.78
N ASP A 360 -10.49 23.27 -14.67
CA ASP A 360 -11.32 24.44 -15.01
C ASP A 360 -11.54 24.70 -16.51
N ALA A 361 -11.90 23.66 -17.27
CA ALA A 361 -12.42 23.82 -18.63
C ALA A 361 -13.96 23.78 -18.63
N LYS A 362 -14.61 24.73 -17.96
CA LYS A 362 -16.06 25.02 -18.17
C LYS A 362 -16.34 25.71 -19.51
N THR A 363 -15.33 25.91 -20.35
CA THR A 363 -15.49 26.37 -21.71
C THR A 363 -14.33 25.79 -22.50
N ILE A 364 -14.60 24.92 -23.46
CA ILE A 364 -13.68 24.67 -24.58
C ILE A 364 -13.67 25.99 -25.37
N ASN A 365 -12.94 26.98 -24.86
CA ASN A 365 -12.72 28.20 -25.59
C ASN A 365 -11.64 27.87 -26.60
N VAL A 366 -12.03 27.71 -27.87
CA VAL A 366 -11.15 27.38 -28.99
C VAL A 366 -9.96 28.36 -29.08
N LYS A 367 -10.08 29.58 -28.52
CA LYS A 367 -8.97 30.53 -28.35
C LYS A 367 -7.90 30.12 -27.32
N ARG A 368 -8.23 29.28 -26.33
CA ARG A 368 -7.26 28.74 -25.35
C ARG A 368 -6.43 27.59 -25.93
N LEU A 369 -6.93 26.87 -26.94
CA LEU A 369 -6.11 25.93 -27.73
C LEU A 369 -4.94 26.65 -28.40
N PHE A 370 -5.12 27.91 -28.84
CA PHE A 370 -4.04 28.70 -29.42
C PHE A 370 -3.01 29.20 -28.40
N SER A 371 -3.37 29.37 -27.12
CA SER A 371 -2.38 29.70 -26.07
C SER A 371 -1.48 28.51 -25.67
N VAL A 372 -1.82 27.29 -26.11
CA VAL A 372 -0.98 26.07 -25.92
C VAL A 372 0.18 26.02 -26.91
N LEU A 373 0.21 26.89 -27.93
CA LEU A 373 1.33 26.97 -28.88
C LEU A 373 2.60 27.59 -28.28
N HIS A 374 2.61 27.98 -27.01
CA HIS A 374 3.84 28.28 -26.27
C HIS A 374 4.20 27.08 -25.39
N LYS A 375 4.76 26.04 -26.03
CA LYS A 375 5.53 24.97 -25.37
C LYS A 375 6.80 25.58 -24.74
N ALA A 376 6.66 26.38 -23.70
CA ALA A 376 7.66 26.39 -22.66
C ALA A 376 7.37 25.16 -21.80
N ARG A 377 8.12 24.06 -22.02
CA ARG A 377 8.24 22.99 -21.03
C ARG A 377 8.77 23.64 -19.77
N ASP A 378 7.87 24.03 -18.88
CA ASP A 378 8.26 24.55 -17.58
C ASP A 378 8.99 23.40 -16.86
N GLY A 379 10.31 23.48 -16.71
CA GLY A 379 11.12 22.39 -16.15
C GLY A 379 10.58 21.89 -14.80
N ARG A 380 9.99 22.80 -14.02
CA ARG A 380 9.32 22.50 -12.75
C ARG A 380 8.13 21.53 -12.87
N ALA A 381 7.35 21.59 -13.94
CA ALA A 381 6.21 20.69 -14.14
C ALA A 381 6.66 19.25 -14.47
N GLN A 382 7.76 19.12 -15.21
CA GLN A 382 8.37 17.82 -15.52
C GLN A 382 9.00 17.19 -14.26
N ASP A 383 9.72 17.99 -13.48
CA ASP A 383 10.30 17.54 -12.21
C ASP A 383 9.22 17.06 -11.24
N ASP A 384 8.09 17.77 -11.22
CA ASP A 384 6.95 17.41 -10.37
C ASP A 384 6.29 16.09 -10.76
N PHE A 385 6.19 15.79 -12.05
CA PHE A 385 5.66 14.53 -12.57
C PHE A 385 6.56 13.35 -12.20
N TYR A 386 7.89 13.48 -12.40
CA TYR A 386 8.81 12.42 -12.01
C TYR A 386 8.90 12.22 -10.50
N ALA A 387 8.74 13.28 -9.72
CA ALA A 387 8.58 13.17 -8.28
C ALA A 387 7.31 12.40 -7.90
N ASP A 388 6.19 12.56 -8.62
CA ASP A 388 4.99 11.75 -8.39
C ASP A 388 5.22 10.27 -8.71
N ILE A 389 5.85 9.96 -9.85
CA ILE A 389 6.20 8.58 -10.23
C ILE A 389 7.11 7.95 -9.17
N SER A 390 8.13 8.69 -8.71
CA SER A 390 9.07 8.21 -7.71
C SER A 390 8.36 7.83 -6.40
N ILE A 391 7.36 8.61 -5.97
CA ILE A 391 6.53 8.23 -4.82
C ILE A 391 5.75 6.94 -5.10
N LEU A 392 5.09 6.82 -6.25
CA LEU A 392 4.31 5.61 -6.57
C LEU A 392 5.19 4.35 -6.67
N GLN A 393 6.43 4.49 -7.17
CA GLN A 393 7.44 3.43 -7.20
C GLN A 393 7.96 3.10 -5.80
N ALA A 394 8.15 4.10 -4.95
CA ALA A 394 8.58 3.89 -3.56
C ALA A 394 7.57 3.06 -2.76
N TYR A 395 6.29 3.08 -3.11
CA TYR A 395 5.26 2.22 -2.50
C TYR A 395 5.02 0.90 -3.27
N SER A 396 5.86 0.57 -4.26
CA SER A 396 5.70 -0.58 -5.18
C SER A 396 4.31 -0.63 -5.85
N LEU A 397 3.68 0.52 -6.10
CA LEU A 397 2.35 0.62 -6.74
C LEU A 397 2.45 0.62 -8.26
N VAL A 398 3.56 1.16 -8.77
CA VAL A 398 3.89 1.31 -10.18
C VAL A 398 5.34 0.89 -10.39
N SER A 399 5.65 0.26 -11.51
CA SER A 399 7.02 -0.06 -11.93
C SER A 399 7.29 0.40 -13.36
N SER A 400 8.55 0.67 -13.68
CA SER A 400 8.97 0.96 -15.05
C SER A 400 9.16 -0.33 -15.85
N THR A 401 8.87 -0.30 -17.14
CA THR A 401 9.20 -1.42 -18.03
C THR A 401 10.65 -1.33 -18.52
N ALA A 402 11.13 -2.37 -19.21
CA ALA A 402 12.43 -2.34 -19.90
C ALA A 402 12.53 -1.15 -20.88
N GLU A 403 11.40 -0.72 -21.44
CA GLU A 403 11.27 0.55 -22.12
C GLU A 403 11.01 1.65 -21.08
N ARG A 404 12.02 2.51 -20.85
CA ARG A 404 12.00 3.54 -19.80
C ARG A 404 10.87 4.57 -19.92
N SER A 405 10.13 4.63 -21.03
CA SER A 405 9.00 5.53 -21.27
C SER A 405 7.63 4.91 -20.96
N ARG A 406 7.60 3.69 -20.41
CA ARG A 406 6.38 2.95 -20.10
C ARG A 406 6.34 2.50 -18.64
N LEU A 407 5.16 2.61 -18.07
CA LEU A 407 4.84 2.22 -16.70
C LEU A 407 3.92 1.01 -16.67
N LYS A 408 4.00 0.24 -15.60
CA LYS A 408 3.11 -0.86 -15.26
C LYS A 408 2.49 -0.61 -13.90
N MET A 409 1.20 -0.88 -13.80
CA MET A 409 0.47 -0.93 -12.55
C MET A 409 0.04 -2.38 -12.29
N HIS A 410 0.02 -2.76 -11.02
CA HIS A 410 -0.55 -4.03 -10.61
C HIS A 410 -2.08 -4.04 -10.84
N PRO A 411 -2.66 -5.07 -11.49
CA PRO A 411 -4.12 -5.19 -11.68
C PRO A 411 -4.96 -5.00 -10.41
N LEU A 412 -4.53 -5.54 -9.26
CA LEU A 412 -5.21 -5.31 -7.99
C LEU A 412 -5.08 -3.87 -7.50
N VAL A 413 -3.96 -3.19 -7.73
CA VAL A 413 -3.82 -1.76 -7.42
C VAL A 413 -4.81 -0.96 -8.26
N GLN A 414 -4.94 -1.25 -9.55
CA GLN A 414 -5.92 -0.62 -10.43
C GLN A 414 -7.35 -0.83 -9.90
N LEU A 415 -7.71 -2.08 -9.62
CA LEU A 415 -9.03 -2.47 -9.12
C LEU A 415 -9.36 -1.80 -7.78
N CYS A 416 -8.46 -1.87 -6.81
CA CYS A 416 -8.66 -1.26 -5.50
C CYS A 416 -8.74 0.27 -5.58
N THR A 417 -7.98 0.89 -6.49
CA THR A 417 -8.09 2.33 -6.76
C THR A 417 -9.48 2.69 -7.25
N ARG A 418 -10.01 1.95 -8.22
CA ARG A 418 -11.35 2.19 -8.77
C ARG A 418 -12.45 1.93 -7.74
N ALA A 419 -12.35 0.86 -6.94
CA ALA A 419 -13.25 0.57 -5.84
C ALA A 419 -13.28 1.72 -4.81
N TRP A 420 -12.10 2.21 -4.40
CA TRP A 420 -12.02 3.34 -3.48
C TRP A 420 -12.61 4.64 -4.05
N LEU A 421 -12.32 4.95 -5.31
CA LEU A 421 -12.92 6.09 -6.00
C LEU A 421 -14.44 5.94 -6.11
N SER A 422 -14.97 4.73 -6.24
CA SER A 422 -16.41 4.43 -6.21
C SER A 422 -16.99 4.75 -4.84
N SER A 423 -16.41 4.20 -3.77
CA SER A 423 -16.85 4.39 -2.38
C SER A 423 -16.83 5.87 -1.93
N THR A 424 -15.94 6.68 -2.52
CA THR A 424 -15.82 8.12 -2.23
C THR A 424 -16.62 9.01 -3.19
N GLY A 425 -17.38 8.42 -4.13
CA GLY A 425 -18.20 9.14 -5.11
C GLY A 425 -17.42 9.85 -6.21
N LYS A 426 -16.10 9.60 -6.33
CA LYS A 426 -15.20 10.27 -7.28
C LYS A 426 -14.93 9.49 -8.57
N LEU A 427 -15.40 8.24 -8.68
CA LEU A 427 -15.16 7.37 -9.83
C LEU A 427 -15.55 8.04 -11.17
N LYS A 428 -16.75 8.65 -11.23
CA LYS A 428 -17.25 9.33 -12.44
C LYS A 428 -16.40 10.55 -12.81
N GLU A 429 -15.92 11.29 -11.81
CA GLU A 429 -15.04 12.45 -12.01
C GLU A 429 -13.71 12.03 -12.64
N TRP A 430 -13.05 11.02 -12.06
CA TRP A 430 -11.76 10.54 -12.57
C TRP A 430 -11.88 9.85 -13.93
N ARG A 431 -12.98 9.12 -14.17
CA ARG A 431 -13.28 8.60 -15.51
C ARG A 431 -13.40 9.74 -16.52
N SER A 432 -14.07 10.82 -16.14
CA SER A 432 -14.22 12.01 -16.98
C SER A 432 -12.89 12.71 -17.27
N LYS A 433 -11.97 12.71 -16.29
CA LYS A 433 -10.59 13.21 -16.46
C LYS A 433 -9.77 12.32 -17.39
N PHE A 434 -9.85 11.00 -17.24
CA PHE A 434 -9.23 10.04 -18.15
C PHE A 434 -9.68 10.24 -19.59
N LEU A 435 -10.99 10.30 -19.83
CA LEU A 435 -11.51 10.51 -21.20
C LEU A 435 -11.00 11.82 -21.79
N ALA A 436 -11.04 12.92 -21.03
CA ALA A 436 -10.53 14.21 -21.50
C ALA A 436 -9.02 14.19 -21.79
N GLN A 437 -8.24 13.47 -20.98
CA GLN A 437 -6.82 13.26 -21.20
C GLN A 437 -6.60 12.51 -22.52
N MET A 438 -7.26 11.36 -22.71
CA MET A 438 -7.11 10.56 -23.93
C MET A 438 -7.54 11.32 -25.19
N THR A 439 -8.65 12.07 -25.14
CA THR A 439 -9.09 12.90 -26.27
C THR A 439 -8.03 13.93 -26.66
N ARG A 440 -7.40 14.58 -25.68
CA ARG A 440 -6.35 15.57 -25.98
C ARG A 440 -5.11 14.91 -26.58
N GLU A 441 -4.65 13.80 -26.02
CA GLU A 441 -3.42 13.13 -26.50
C GLU A 441 -3.61 12.45 -27.86
N LEU A 442 -4.85 12.03 -28.20
CA LEU A 442 -5.17 11.48 -29.51
C LEU A 442 -5.43 12.54 -30.59
N ALA A 443 -5.56 13.82 -30.22
CA ALA A 443 -5.80 14.87 -31.20
C ALA A 443 -4.67 14.90 -32.26
N PRO A 444 -4.99 15.10 -33.56
CA PRO A 444 -4.02 14.98 -34.64
C PRO A 444 -2.75 15.85 -34.50
N GLU A 445 -2.87 16.99 -33.83
CA GLU A 445 -1.76 17.90 -33.52
C GLU A 445 -0.79 17.39 -32.45
N ASN A 446 -1.20 16.42 -31.62
CA ASN A 446 -0.44 15.91 -30.48
C ASN A 446 0.16 14.52 -30.73
N VAL A 447 -0.43 13.73 -31.62
CA VAL A 447 0.13 12.42 -32.01
C VAL A 447 1.32 12.64 -32.93
N GLY A 448 2.53 12.56 -32.37
CA GLY A 448 3.78 12.80 -33.12
C GLY A 448 4.12 11.69 -34.09
N ASN A 449 3.71 10.44 -33.80
CA ASN A 449 3.90 9.29 -34.68
C ASN A 449 2.81 8.22 -34.47
N TRP A 450 2.66 7.30 -35.44
CA TRP A 450 1.66 6.23 -35.39
C TRP A 450 1.88 5.23 -34.23
N THR A 451 3.13 5.09 -33.77
CA THR A 451 3.49 4.19 -32.68
C THR A 451 2.93 4.68 -31.34
N GLU A 452 2.92 5.98 -31.08
CA GLU A 452 2.27 6.61 -29.92
C GLU A 452 0.75 6.42 -29.96
N TYR A 453 0.15 6.57 -31.15
CA TYR A 453 -1.28 6.30 -31.34
C TYR A 453 -1.66 4.86 -30.98
N GLN A 454 -0.94 3.88 -31.53
CA GLN A 454 -1.22 2.47 -31.26
C GLN A 454 -1.14 2.15 -29.78
N GLN A 455 -0.21 2.77 -29.06
CA GLN A 455 -0.12 2.64 -27.61
C GLN A 455 -1.37 3.19 -26.92
N LEU A 456 -1.80 4.40 -27.25
CA LEU A 456 -2.98 5.03 -26.64
C LEU A 456 -4.27 4.24 -26.89
N VAL A 457 -4.45 3.67 -28.09
CA VAL A 457 -5.65 2.91 -28.45
C VAL A 457 -5.85 1.69 -27.54
N LEU A 458 -4.78 0.97 -27.19
CA LEU A 458 -4.85 -0.20 -26.29
C LEU A 458 -5.42 0.13 -24.91
N HIS A 459 -5.31 1.39 -24.47
CA HIS A 459 -5.84 1.83 -23.18
C HIS A 459 -7.33 2.23 -23.24
N ILE A 460 -7.89 2.42 -24.44
CA ILE A 460 -9.30 2.79 -24.64
C ILE A 460 -10.13 1.65 -25.25
N GLU A 461 -9.50 0.55 -25.69
CA GLU A 461 -10.19 -0.62 -26.24
C GLU A 461 -11.26 -1.20 -25.30
N GLY A 462 -10.93 -1.33 -24.01
CA GLY A 462 -11.89 -1.79 -23.00
C GLY A 462 -13.07 -0.83 -22.80
N PHE A 463 -12.94 0.43 -23.22
CA PHE A 463 -14.03 1.41 -23.18
C PHE A 463 -14.92 1.35 -24.42
N TYR A 464 -14.50 0.72 -25.52
CA TYR A 464 -15.40 0.52 -26.65
C TYR A 464 -16.62 -0.23 -26.18
N GLN A 465 -16.51 -1.36 -25.48
CA GLN A 465 -17.69 -2.12 -25.08
C GLN A 465 -18.53 -1.48 -23.95
N SER A 466 -18.09 -0.35 -23.39
CA SER A 466 -18.82 0.34 -22.33
C SER A 466 -19.93 1.23 -22.91
N ASN A 467 -21.11 1.24 -22.29
CA ASN A 467 -22.21 2.17 -22.60
C ASN A 467 -22.33 3.22 -21.49
N PRO A 468 -21.48 4.26 -21.48
CA PRO A 468 -21.56 5.33 -20.49
C PRO A 468 -22.86 6.14 -20.66
N THR A 469 -23.38 6.69 -19.56
CA THR A 469 -24.58 7.54 -19.57
C THR A 469 -24.25 8.95 -19.07
N GLY A 470 -25.07 9.95 -19.47
CA GLY A 470 -24.92 11.35 -19.06
C GLY A 470 -23.64 12.03 -19.59
N ARG A 471 -23.03 12.94 -18.81
CA ARG A 471 -21.82 13.70 -19.23
C ARG A 471 -20.60 12.83 -19.60
N SER A 472 -20.56 11.58 -19.16
CA SER A 472 -19.51 10.64 -19.56
C SER A 472 -19.71 10.12 -20.99
N LEU A 473 -20.95 10.13 -21.49
CA LEU A 473 -21.27 9.75 -22.86
C LEU A 473 -20.72 10.76 -23.87
N GLU A 474 -20.96 12.05 -23.67
CA GLU A 474 -20.46 13.11 -24.56
C GLU A 474 -18.94 13.03 -24.79
N LYS A 475 -18.17 12.93 -23.70
CA LYS A 475 -16.70 12.79 -23.78
C LYS A 475 -16.26 11.49 -24.44
N TRP A 476 -17.01 10.42 -24.23
CA TRP A 476 -16.71 9.13 -24.84
C TRP A 476 -17.01 9.13 -26.34
N LEU A 477 -18.14 9.72 -26.76
CA LEU A 477 -18.49 9.92 -28.17
C LEU A 477 -17.44 10.77 -28.90
N LEU A 478 -16.95 11.82 -28.24
CA LEU A 478 -15.85 12.63 -28.75
C LEU A 478 -14.58 11.80 -28.94
N LEU A 479 -14.17 11.04 -27.92
CA LEU A 479 -12.99 10.17 -27.98
C LEU A 479 -13.06 9.16 -29.13
N ILE A 480 -14.17 8.43 -29.28
CA ILE A 480 -14.30 7.43 -30.35
C ILE A 480 -14.40 8.08 -31.74
N GLY A 481 -14.94 9.30 -31.83
CA GLY A 481 -14.94 10.10 -33.06
C GLY A 481 -13.52 10.48 -33.49
N GLU A 482 -12.67 10.92 -32.55
CA GLU A 482 -11.25 11.21 -32.83
C GLU A 482 -10.50 9.96 -33.30
N VAL A 483 -10.72 8.81 -32.66
CA VAL A 483 -10.17 7.52 -33.10
C VAL A 483 -10.65 7.18 -34.52
N GLY A 484 -11.95 7.34 -34.80
CA GLY A 484 -12.53 7.13 -36.12
C GLY A 484 -11.88 8.02 -37.19
N ALA A 485 -11.65 9.30 -36.89
CA ALA A 485 -10.99 10.25 -37.78
C ALA A 485 -9.54 9.82 -38.10
N LEU A 486 -8.82 9.34 -37.10
CA LEU A 486 -7.44 8.87 -37.26
C LEU A 486 -7.36 7.58 -38.09
N LEU A 487 -8.28 6.63 -37.84
CA LEU A 487 -8.38 5.39 -38.61
C LEU A 487 -8.69 5.68 -40.09
N LEU A 488 -9.60 6.62 -40.36
CA LEU A 488 -9.93 7.08 -41.70
C LEU A 488 -8.68 7.64 -42.42
N ARG A 489 -7.92 8.53 -41.76
CA ARG A 489 -6.66 9.09 -42.33
C ARG A 489 -5.59 8.04 -42.63
N LYS A 490 -5.69 6.86 -42.02
CA LYS A 490 -4.75 5.75 -42.21
C LYS A 490 -5.24 4.68 -43.18
N GLY A 491 -6.40 4.88 -43.79
CA GLY A 491 -6.98 3.90 -44.72
C GLY A 491 -7.66 2.72 -44.05
N LYS A 492 -7.83 2.72 -42.72
CA LYS A 492 -8.54 1.69 -41.97
C LYS A 492 -10.04 1.96 -41.97
N TYR A 493 -10.63 1.99 -43.16
CA TYR A 493 -12.00 2.48 -43.35
C TYR A 493 -13.06 1.62 -42.67
N GLU A 494 -12.88 0.30 -42.59
CA GLU A 494 -13.87 -0.58 -41.96
C GLU A 494 -13.95 -0.35 -40.44
N GLU A 495 -12.80 -0.25 -39.77
CA GLU A 495 -12.72 0.06 -38.34
C GLU A 495 -13.29 1.46 -38.04
N ALA A 496 -12.96 2.45 -38.88
CA ALA A 496 -13.50 3.81 -38.76
C ALA A 496 -15.02 3.84 -38.91
N GLY A 497 -15.57 3.08 -39.87
CA GLY A 497 -17.01 3.00 -40.12
C GLY A 497 -17.77 2.47 -38.91
N LYS A 498 -17.27 1.39 -38.28
CA LYS A 498 -17.87 0.81 -37.05
C LYS A 498 -17.93 1.83 -35.90
N LEU A 499 -16.88 2.63 -35.73
CA LEU A 499 -16.87 3.68 -34.69
C LEU A 499 -17.85 4.81 -35.00
N TYR A 500 -17.86 5.34 -36.22
CA TYR A 500 -18.76 6.44 -36.58
C TYR A 500 -20.23 6.03 -36.62
N GLN A 501 -20.53 4.80 -37.05
CA GLN A 501 -21.88 4.26 -36.97
C GLN A 501 -22.37 4.25 -35.53
N ARG A 502 -21.53 3.80 -34.59
CA ARG A 502 -21.89 3.83 -33.18
C ARG A 502 -22.06 5.23 -32.61
N VAL A 503 -21.22 6.18 -33.03
CA VAL A 503 -21.40 7.60 -32.63
C VAL A 503 -22.76 8.11 -33.10
N LEU A 504 -23.14 7.78 -34.34
CA LEU A 504 -24.41 8.17 -34.93
C LEU A 504 -25.58 7.59 -34.14
N GLU A 505 -25.60 6.27 -33.92
CA GLU A 505 -26.67 5.58 -33.18
C GLU A 505 -26.90 6.17 -31.78
N GLU A 506 -25.82 6.46 -31.04
CA GLU A 506 -25.92 7.07 -29.71
C GLU A 506 -26.35 8.54 -29.76
N LYS A 507 -25.91 9.32 -30.75
CA LYS A 507 -26.34 10.72 -30.89
C LYS A 507 -27.79 10.83 -31.34
N GLU A 508 -28.25 10.00 -32.27
CA GLU A 508 -29.65 9.91 -32.67
C GLU A 508 -30.54 9.60 -31.48
N LYS A 509 -30.15 8.63 -30.66
CA LYS A 509 -30.90 8.23 -29.46
C LYS A 509 -31.01 9.34 -28.41
N ASN A 510 -29.96 10.14 -28.21
CA ASN A 510 -29.90 11.12 -27.11
C ASN A 510 -30.25 12.55 -27.52
N LEU A 511 -29.96 12.94 -28.77
CA LEU A 511 -30.12 14.30 -29.28
C LEU A 511 -31.20 14.39 -30.37
N GLY A 512 -31.56 13.26 -31.00
CA GLY A 512 -32.47 13.20 -32.14
C GLY A 512 -31.75 13.28 -33.48
N VAL A 513 -32.45 12.85 -34.54
CA VAL A 513 -31.93 12.72 -35.91
C VAL A 513 -31.55 14.07 -36.56
N HIS A 514 -32.20 15.16 -36.17
CA HIS A 514 -31.98 16.49 -36.76
C HIS A 514 -31.01 17.38 -35.97
N HIS A 515 -30.44 16.89 -34.88
CA HIS A 515 -29.51 17.67 -34.09
C HIS A 515 -28.20 17.93 -34.88
N PRO A 516 -27.62 19.14 -34.85
CA PRO A 516 -26.41 19.45 -35.61
C PRO A 516 -25.25 18.47 -35.37
N ASP A 517 -25.04 18.04 -34.13
CA ASP A 517 -24.00 17.06 -33.80
C ASP A 517 -24.28 15.67 -34.38
N THR A 518 -25.55 15.28 -34.53
CA THR A 518 -25.97 14.02 -35.15
C THR A 518 -25.66 14.07 -36.64
N LEU A 519 -26.06 15.16 -37.31
CA LEU A 519 -25.76 15.40 -38.73
C LEU A 519 -24.25 15.45 -39.01
N GLY A 520 -23.45 16.00 -38.08
CA GLY A 520 -21.99 15.94 -38.17
C GLY A 520 -21.46 14.51 -38.21
N SER A 521 -22.07 13.59 -37.45
CA SER A 521 -21.70 12.18 -37.44
C SER A 521 -22.21 11.41 -38.67
N VAL A 522 -23.37 11.77 -39.23
CA VAL A 522 -23.84 11.29 -40.55
C VAL A 522 -22.80 11.61 -41.61
N ASN A 523 -22.37 12.89 -41.68
CA ASN A 523 -21.35 13.32 -42.62
C ASN A 523 -20.02 12.56 -42.44
N SER A 524 -19.57 12.35 -41.20
CA SER A 524 -18.37 11.53 -40.95
C SER A 524 -18.50 10.10 -41.47
N LEU A 525 -19.66 9.46 -41.29
CA LEU A 525 -19.91 8.10 -41.78
C LEU A 525 -19.99 8.06 -43.32
N ALA A 526 -20.65 9.05 -43.95
CA ALA A 526 -20.70 9.18 -45.40
C ALA A 526 -19.30 9.33 -46.02
N VAL A 527 -18.42 10.12 -45.40
CA VAL A 527 -17.01 10.26 -45.83
C VAL A 527 -16.26 8.91 -45.76
N VAL A 528 -16.48 8.12 -44.70
CA VAL A 528 -15.88 6.78 -44.60
C VAL A 528 -16.40 5.86 -45.72
N LEU A 529 -17.71 5.83 -45.96
CA LEU A 529 -18.31 4.99 -46.99
C LEU A 529 -17.83 5.39 -48.40
N GLY A 530 -17.72 6.68 -48.68
CA GLY A 530 -17.11 7.19 -49.92
C GLY A 530 -15.66 6.75 -50.06
N SER A 531 -14.88 6.77 -48.97
CA SER A 531 -13.49 6.28 -48.96
C SER A 531 -13.38 4.76 -49.15
N GLN A 532 -14.44 3.99 -48.85
CA GLN A 532 -14.56 2.56 -49.17
C GLN A 532 -15.03 2.30 -50.61
N GLY A 533 -15.38 3.33 -51.38
CA GLY A 533 -15.99 3.20 -52.71
C GLY A 533 -17.48 2.87 -52.70
N LYS A 534 -18.15 2.97 -51.54
CA LYS A 534 -19.58 2.69 -51.36
C LYS A 534 -20.43 3.94 -51.55
N TYR A 535 -20.33 4.57 -52.71
CA TYR A 535 -20.96 5.87 -52.98
C TYR A 535 -22.49 5.85 -52.84
N ASN A 536 -23.15 4.77 -53.28
CA ASN A 536 -24.62 4.63 -53.17
C ASN A 536 -25.11 4.54 -51.72
N GLU A 537 -24.30 4.01 -50.81
CA GLU A 537 -24.62 3.98 -49.38
C GLU A 537 -24.35 5.35 -48.74
N ALA A 538 -23.28 6.04 -49.17
CA ALA A 538 -22.95 7.38 -48.72
C ALA A 538 -23.99 8.43 -49.14
N GLU A 539 -24.56 8.32 -50.35
CA GLU A 539 -25.58 9.24 -50.87
C GLU A 539 -26.94 9.09 -50.18
N LYS A 540 -27.23 7.93 -49.57
CA LYS A 540 -28.47 7.68 -48.83
C LYS A 540 -28.47 8.25 -47.42
N LEU A 541 -27.30 8.55 -46.87
CA LEU A 541 -27.08 9.21 -45.59
C LEU A 541 -27.19 10.73 -45.77
#